data_AF-A0AA45W5A3-F1
#
_entry.id   AF-A0AA45W5A3-F1
#
_cell.length_a   1.000
_cell.length_b   1.000
_cell.length_c   1.000
_cell.angle_alpha   90.00
_cell.angle_beta   90.00
_cell.angle_gamma   90.00
#
_symmetry.space_group_name_H-M   'P 1'
#
loop_
_entity.id
_entity.type
_entity.pdbx_description
1 polymer ?
#
loop_
_entity_poly.entity_id
_entity_poly.type
_entity_poly.pdbx_seq_one_letter_code
_entity_poly.pdbx_strand_id
1 'polypeptide(L)'
;MFSLLATAFPILRFSGHHELQEMLHWGQEAGLIALLALAALKVLALSLCLASGWRGGAAFPLIFAGAAAGAAAVWLLPQSPVTVAVVAGIGAALTVGMGKPLAAMLIALLLIGPVAIEPLCTGLLIGWLVSRQLPKAELH
;
A
#
# COMPACT_ATOMS: atom_id res chain seq x y z
N MET A 1 6.62 -20.90 0.35
CA MET A 1 6.30 -19.94 -0.74
C MET A 1 6.80 -18.53 -0.44
N PHE A 2 6.41 -17.90 0.68
CA PHE A 2 6.91 -16.56 1.05
C PHE A 2 8.45 -16.45 1.03
N SER A 3 9.16 -17.44 1.59
CA SER A 3 10.64 -17.44 1.60
C SER A 3 11.27 -17.38 0.20
N LEU A 4 10.70 -18.08 -0.80
CA LEU A 4 11.19 -18.04 -2.18
C LEU A 4 11.00 -16.64 -2.77
N LEU A 5 9.82 -16.04 -2.56
CA LEU A 5 9.50 -14.68 -3.00
C LEU A 5 10.45 -13.65 -2.37
N ALA A 6 10.65 -13.71 -1.06
CA ALA A 6 11.54 -12.81 -0.33
C ALA A 6 13.03 -12.99 -0.66
N THR A 7 13.43 -14.17 -1.14
CA THR A 7 14.79 -14.42 -1.61
C THR A 7 14.99 -13.85 -3.02
N ALA A 8 14.01 -14.01 -3.91
CA ALA A 8 14.05 -13.45 -5.25
C ALA A 8 13.95 -11.91 -5.27
N PHE A 9 13.15 -11.33 -4.37
CA PHE A 9 12.93 -9.89 -4.27
C PHE A 9 13.18 -9.40 -2.83
N PRO A 10 14.45 -9.07 -2.47
CA PRO A 10 14.80 -8.64 -1.12
C PRO A 10 14.02 -7.43 -0.61
N ILE A 11 13.63 -6.49 -1.48
CA ILE A 11 12.81 -5.32 -1.14
C ILE A 11 11.43 -5.67 -0.56
N LEU A 12 10.95 -6.90 -0.80
CA LEU A 12 9.69 -7.39 -0.24
C LEU A 12 9.83 -7.90 1.19
N ARG A 13 11.06 -8.08 1.70
CA ARG A 13 11.31 -8.52 3.07
C ARG A 13 10.70 -7.53 4.08
N PHE A 14 10.41 -8.06 5.26
CA PHE A 14 9.85 -7.30 6.39
C PHE A 14 8.59 -6.49 6.03
N SER A 15 8.29 -5.49 6.85
CA SER A 15 7.10 -4.66 6.74
C SER A 15 7.14 -3.69 5.55
N GLY A 16 8.32 -3.41 4.98
CA GLY A 16 8.50 -2.43 3.90
C GLY A 16 8.65 -0.97 4.39
N HIS A 17 8.69 -0.73 5.71
CA HIS A 17 8.74 0.63 6.24
C HIS A 17 10.06 1.36 5.93
N HIS A 18 11.19 0.65 5.98
CA HIS A 18 12.51 1.23 5.72
C HIS A 18 12.79 1.36 4.22
N GLU A 19 12.06 0.60 3.41
CA GLU A 19 12.24 0.41 1.98
C GLU A 19 11.37 1.37 1.15
N LEU A 20 10.55 2.22 1.78
CA LEU A 20 9.68 3.19 1.10
C LEU A 20 10.47 4.15 0.20
N GLN A 21 11.57 4.70 0.70
CA GLN A 21 12.39 5.64 -0.05
C GLN A 21 13.12 4.94 -1.20
N GLU A 22 13.69 3.77 -0.95
CA GLU A 22 14.35 2.95 -1.97
C GLU A 22 13.38 2.55 -3.08
N MET A 23 12.15 2.15 -2.73
CA MET A 23 11.09 1.85 -3.68
C MET A 23 10.75 3.06 -4.56
N LEU A 24 10.68 4.26 -3.99
CA LEU A 24 10.38 5.48 -4.77
C LEU A 24 11.52 5.78 -5.75
N HIS A 25 12.78 5.70 -5.29
CA HIS A 25 13.96 5.89 -6.13
C HIS A 25 13.99 4.89 -7.29
N TRP A 26 13.82 3.60 -7.00
CA TRP A 26 13.79 2.57 -8.03
C TRP A 26 12.63 2.78 -9.02
N GLY A 27 11.47 3.23 -8.52
CA GLY A 27 10.32 3.55 -9.36
C GLY A 27 10.55 4.73 -10.32
N GLN A 28 11.40 5.70 -9.97
CA GLN A 28 11.76 6.78 -10.89
C GLN A 28 12.55 6.25 -12.09
N GLU A 29 13.42 5.27 -11.88
CA GLU A 29 14.28 4.69 -12.92
C GLU A 29 13.54 3.61 -13.74
N ALA A 30 12.79 2.74 -13.08
CA ALA A 30 12.13 1.59 -13.70
C ALA A 30 10.72 1.90 -14.23
N GLY A 31 10.11 3.00 -13.77
CA GLY A 31 8.84 3.52 -14.26
C GLY A 31 7.57 2.89 -13.66
N LEU A 32 6.42 3.29 -14.24
CA LEU A 32 5.07 2.95 -13.80
C LEU A 32 4.84 1.45 -13.54
N ILE A 33 5.19 0.62 -14.52
CA ILE A 33 4.91 -0.83 -14.49
C ILE A 33 5.66 -1.48 -13.32
N ALA A 34 6.86 -1.00 -13.05
CA ALA A 34 7.72 -1.50 -11.99
C ALA A 34 7.11 -1.24 -10.61
N LEU A 35 6.60 -0.02 -10.38
CA LEU A 35 5.91 0.34 -9.14
C LEU A 35 4.61 -0.45 -8.93
N LEU A 36 3.81 -0.64 -9.98
CA LEU A 36 2.60 -1.47 -9.89
C LEU A 36 2.95 -2.94 -9.61
N ALA A 37 4.01 -3.46 -10.23
CA ALA A 37 4.50 -4.81 -9.96
C ALA A 37 4.96 -4.95 -8.49
N LEU A 38 5.70 -3.99 -7.94
CA LEU A 38 6.09 -3.99 -6.53
C LEU A 38 4.90 -3.92 -5.59
N ALA A 39 3.90 -3.08 -5.88
CA ALA A 39 2.67 -3.00 -5.11
C ALA A 39 1.98 -4.38 -5.03
N ALA A 40 1.80 -5.02 -6.19
CA ALA A 40 1.17 -6.34 -6.30
C ALA A 40 1.99 -7.42 -5.58
N LEU A 41 3.31 -7.43 -5.76
CA LEU A 41 4.20 -8.39 -5.11
C LEU A 41 4.22 -8.21 -3.58
N LYS A 42 4.13 -6.98 -3.06
CA LYS A 42 4.06 -6.74 -1.61
C LYS A 42 2.74 -7.23 -1.02
N VAL A 43 1.62 -7.01 -1.71
CA VAL A 43 0.32 -7.56 -1.30
C VAL A 43 0.34 -9.08 -1.33
N LEU A 44 0.90 -9.68 -2.39
CA LEU A 44 1.08 -11.14 -2.48
C LEU A 44 1.93 -11.67 -1.32
N ALA A 45 3.05 -11.00 -1.00
CA ALA A 45 3.93 -11.37 0.10
C ALA A 45 3.17 -11.33 1.44
N LEU A 46 2.39 -10.26 1.69
CA LEU A 46 1.52 -10.14 2.86
C LEU A 46 0.49 -11.27 2.91
N SER A 47 -0.22 -11.54 1.82
CA SER A 47 -1.22 -12.60 1.75
C SER A 47 -0.62 -13.97 2.04
N LEU A 48 0.55 -14.29 1.48
CA LEU A 48 1.26 -15.54 1.75
C LEU A 48 1.69 -15.65 3.22
N CYS A 49 2.15 -14.56 3.82
CA CYS A 49 2.48 -14.52 5.25
C CYS A 49 1.25 -14.82 6.12
N LEU A 50 0.15 -14.08 5.91
CA LEU A 50 -1.07 -14.24 6.70
C LEU A 50 -1.71 -15.61 6.50
N ALA A 51 -1.78 -16.10 5.25
CA ALA A 51 -2.29 -17.44 4.94
C ALA A 51 -1.43 -18.56 5.53
N SER A 52 -0.13 -18.30 5.78
CA SER A 52 0.76 -19.26 6.46
C SER A 52 0.64 -19.25 7.99
N GLY A 53 -0.30 -18.50 8.56
CA GLY A 53 -0.56 -18.46 10.00
C GLY A 53 0.32 -17.47 10.78
N TRP A 54 1.03 -16.57 10.09
CA TRP A 54 1.79 -15.51 10.77
C TRP A 54 0.87 -14.57 11.54
N ARG A 55 1.18 -14.36 12.83
CA ARG A 55 0.45 -13.44 13.71
C ARG A 55 1.06 -12.05 13.67
N GLY A 56 0.71 -11.27 12.66
CA GLY A 56 1.17 -9.88 12.51
C GLY A 56 0.15 -8.99 11.80
N GLY A 57 0.36 -7.67 11.89
CA GLY A 57 -0.50 -6.69 11.25
C GLY A 57 -0.21 -6.47 9.77
N ALA A 58 -1.19 -5.93 9.04
CA ALA A 58 -1.11 -5.65 7.61
C ALA A 58 -0.75 -4.19 7.27
N ALA A 59 -0.76 -3.29 8.25
CA ALA A 59 -0.70 -1.84 8.00
C ALA A 59 0.54 -1.39 7.21
N PHE A 60 1.75 -1.72 7.67
CA PHE A 60 2.97 -1.29 6.99
C PHE A 60 3.15 -1.88 5.58
N PRO A 61 2.92 -3.18 5.34
CA PRO A 61 2.91 -3.72 3.98
C PRO A 61 1.89 -3.04 3.06
N LEU A 62 0.71 -2.68 3.58
CA LEU A 62 -0.32 -1.95 2.83
C LEU A 62 0.09 -0.48 2.58
N ILE A 63 0.79 0.16 3.52
CA ILE A 63 1.39 1.50 3.31
C ILE A 63 2.40 1.43 2.17
N PHE A 64 3.29 0.43 2.16
CA PHE A 64 4.24 0.25 1.07
C PHE A 64 3.53 0.04 -0.27
N ALA A 65 2.59 -0.90 -0.34
CA ALA A 65 1.86 -1.18 -1.57
C ALA A 65 1.04 0.02 -2.07
N GLY A 66 0.39 0.73 -1.15
CA GLY A 66 -0.37 1.95 -1.44
C GLY A 66 0.53 3.10 -1.90
N ALA A 67 1.70 3.27 -1.28
CA ALA A 67 2.68 4.27 -1.71
C ALA A 67 3.21 3.96 -3.12
N ALA A 68 3.52 2.70 -3.41
CA ALA A 68 3.94 2.25 -4.74
C ALA A 68 2.86 2.52 -5.81
N ALA A 69 1.62 2.09 -5.55
CA ALA A 69 0.49 2.30 -6.44
C ALA A 69 0.13 3.78 -6.61
N GLY A 70 0.21 4.55 -5.52
CA GLY A 70 -0.01 6.00 -5.53
C GLY A 70 1.06 6.74 -6.33
N ALA A 71 2.33 6.39 -6.16
CA ALA A 71 3.42 6.94 -6.97
C ALA A 71 3.23 6.61 -8.46
N ALA A 72 2.84 5.37 -8.77
CA ALA A 72 2.46 4.94 -10.12
C ALA A 72 1.32 5.79 -10.71
N ALA A 73 0.35 6.25 -9.92
CA ALA A 73 -0.75 7.07 -10.42
C ALA A 73 -0.29 8.44 -10.99
N VAL A 74 0.91 8.92 -10.65
CA VAL A 74 1.46 10.20 -11.15
C VAL A 74 1.65 10.17 -12.68
N TRP A 75 1.94 9.01 -13.27
CA TRP A 75 2.02 8.89 -14.73
C TRP A 75 0.68 9.12 -15.44
N LEU A 76 -0.44 8.88 -14.75
CA LEU A 76 -1.80 9.13 -15.25
C LEU A 76 -2.27 10.55 -14.92
N LEU A 77 -1.73 11.15 -13.85
CA LEU A 77 -2.08 12.47 -13.33
C LEU A 77 -0.80 13.32 -13.15
N PRO A 78 -0.09 13.69 -14.23
CA PRO A 78 1.23 14.33 -14.16
C PRO A 78 1.22 15.72 -13.51
N GLN A 79 0.06 16.35 -13.38
CA GLN A 79 -0.11 17.66 -12.73
C GLN A 79 -0.21 17.54 -11.20
N SER A 80 -0.38 16.33 -10.65
CA SER A 80 -0.48 16.11 -9.21
C SER A 80 0.91 15.99 -8.57
N PRO A 81 1.16 16.64 -7.42
CA PRO A 81 2.35 16.37 -6.62
C PRO A 81 2.43 14.88 -6.25
N VAL A 82 3.62 14.30 -6.31
CA VAL A 82 3.85 12.87 -5.97
C VAL A 82 3.36 12.55 -4.57
N THR A 83 3.61 13.43 -3.60
CA THR A 83 3.16 13.26 -2.21
C THR A 83 1.65 13.09 -2.09
N VAL A 84 0.87 13.85 -2.88
CA VAL A 84 -0.61 13.76 -2.89
C VAL A 84 -1.05 12.38 -3.39
N ALA A 85 -0.46 11.91 -4.49
CA ALA A 85 -0.80 10.62 -5.08
C ALA A 85 -0.39 9.45 -4.16
N VAL A 86 0.79 9.52 -3.55
CA VAL A 86 1.29 8.55 -2.57
C VAL A 86 0.39 8.46 -1.35
N VAL A 87 0.04 9.59 -0.72
CA VAL A 87 -0.81 9.61 0.49
C VAL A 87 -2.22 9.10 0.18
N ALA A 88 -2.79 9.46 -0.97
CA ALA A 88 -4.07 8.93 -1.41
C ALA A 88 -4.00 7.41 -1.65
N GLY A 89 -2.94 6.92 -2.30
CA GLY A 89 -2.70 5.49 -2.51
C GLY A 89 -2.57 4.71 -1.19
N ILE A 90 -1.88 5.26 -0.19
CA ILE A 90 -1.79 4.68 1.15
C ILE A 90 -3.16 4.57 1.80
N GLY A 91 -3.95 5.66 1.79
CA GLY A 91 -5.30 5.67 2.36
C GLY A 91 -6.22 4.63 1.71
N ALA A 92 -6.15 4.51 0.38
CA ALA A 92 -6.91 3.52 -0.36
C ALA A 92 -6.50 2.08 -0.01
N ALA A 93 -5.20 1.77 -0.03
CA ALA A 93 -4.68 0.44 0.25
C ALA A 93 -4.98 -0.01 1.69
N LEU A 94 -4.80 0.88 2.68
CA LEU A 94 -5.16 0.59 4.07
C LEU A 94 -6.66 0.32 4.22
N THR A 95 -7.50 1.13 3.59
CA THR A 95 -8.96 0.95 3.68
C THR A 95 -9.42 -0.36 3.08
N VAL A 96 -8.94 -0.69 1.88
CA VAL A 96 -9.29 -1.94 1.18
C VAL A 96 -8.74 -3.14 1.94
N GLY A 97 -7.45 -3.12 2.31
CA GLY A 97 -6.77 -4.25 2.91
C GLY A 97 -7.20 -4.55 4.35
N MET A 98 -7.61 -3.52 5.12
CA MET A 98 -8.04 -3.71 6.51
C MET A 98 -9.56 -3.84 6.67
N GLY A 99 -10.35 -3.43 5.66
CA GLY A 99 -11.82 -3.44 5.70
C GLY A 99 -12.45 -2.50 6.76
N LYS A 100 -11.63 -1.71 7.46
CA LYS A 100 -12.04 -0.84 8.57
C LYS A 100 -11.55 0.59 8.28
N PRO A 101 -12.33 1.43 7.56
CA PRO A 101 -11.88 2.75 7.11
C PRO A 101 -11.48 3.68 8.27
N LEU A 102 -12.20 3.64 9.39
CA LEU A 102 -11.86 4.46 10.56
C LEU A 102 -10.52 4.03 11.18
N ALA A 103 -10.27 2.72 11.27
CA ALA A 103 -8.98 2.21 11.76
C ALA A 103 -7.85 2.57 10.79
N ALA A 104 -8.07 2.44 9.48
CA ALA A 104 -7.12 2.85 8.45
C ALA A 104 -6.75 4.34 8.58
N MET A 105 -7.75 5.21 8.77
CA MET A 105 -7.53 6.65 8.99
C MET A 105 -6.68 6.93 10.23
N LEU A 106 -7.05 6.36 11.38
CA LEU A 106 -6.33 6.58 12.64
C LEU A 106 -4.88 6.07 12.56
N ILE A 107 -4.66 4.91 11.94
CA ILE A 107 -3.32 4.35 11.74
C ILE A 107 -2.50 5.21 10.78
N ALA A 108 -3.08 5.65 9.67
CA ALA A 108 -2.40 6.54 8.73
C ALA A 108 -2.00 7.86 9.40
N LEU A 109 -2.91 8.48 10.17
CA LEU A 109 -2.62 9.70 10.91
C LEU A 109 -1.54 9.50 11.98
N LEU A 110 -1.53 8.35 12.66
CA LEU A 110 -0.50 8.03 13.65
C LEU A 110 0.89 7.85 13.04
N LEU A 111 0.97 7.18 11.87
CA LEU A 111 2.24 6.79 11.26
C LEU A 111 2.83 7.84 10.31
N ILE A 112 1.97 8.59 9.62
CA ILE A 112 2.36 9.56 8.59
C ILE A 112 2.22 11.00 9.11
N GLY A 113 1.48 11.18 10.21
CA GLY A 113 1.11 12.49 10.73
C GLY A 113 -0.06 13.12 9.96
N PRO A 114 -0.49 14.33 10.35
CA PRO A 114 -1.55 15.08 9.68
C PRO A 114 -1.08 15.71 8.36
N VAL A 115 -0.02 15.18 7.74
CA VAL A 115 0.52 15.70 6.48
C VAL A 115 -0.42 15.29 5.37
N ALA A 116 -1.00 16.28 4.69
CA ALA A 116 -1.91 16.10 3.56
C ALA A 116 -3.14 15.23 3.91
N ILE A 117 -3.94 15.70 4.86
CA ILE A 117 -5.21 15.05 5.25
C ILE A 117 -6.18 14.97 4.07
N GLU A 118 -6.16 15.96 3.18
CA GLU A 118 -7.05 16.03 2.02
C GLU A 118 -6.85 14.81 1.09
N PRO A 119 -5.63 14.51 0.58
CA PRO A 119 -5.42 13.29 -0.19
C PRO A 119 -5.62 12.01 0.61
N LEU A 120 -5.33 12.02 1.92
CA LEU A 120 -5.61 10.84 2.74
C LEU A 120 -7.11 10.52 2.74
N CYS A 121 -7.95 11.53 2.98
CA CYS A 121 -9.41 11.41 2.96
C CYS A 121 -9.92 10.97 1.58
N THR A 122 -9.40 11.51 0.48
CA THR A 122 -9.81 11.04 -0.86
C THR A 122 -9.42 9.60 -1.10
N GLY A 123 -8.21 9.19 -0.70
CA GLY A 123 -7.75 7.81 -0.73
C GLY A 123 -8.64 6.86 0.07
N LEU A 124 -8.97 7.23 1.32
CA LEU A 124 -9.87 6.48 2.19
C LEU A 124 -11.27 6.33 1.56
N LEU A 125 -11.82 7.40 0.99
CA LEU A 125 -13.11 7.38 0.31
C LEU A 125 -13.10 6.46 -0.92
N ILE A 126 -12.07 6.58 -1.78
CA ILE A 126 -11.90 5.71 -2.95
C ILE A 126 -11.77 4.25 -2.52
N GLY A 127 -10.90 3.97 -1.53
CA GLY A 127 -10.71 2.62 -1.01
C GLY A 127 -12.00 2.03 -0.42
N TRP A 128 -12.81 2.86 0.24
CA TRP A 128 -14.10 2.44 0.77
C TRP A 128 -15.15 2.19 -0.32
N LEU A 129 -15.19 3.02 -1.37
CA LEU A 129 -16.06 2.80 -2.52
C LEU A 129 -15.69 1.51 -3.27
N VAL A 130 -14.39 1.22 -3.40
CA VAL A 130 -13.89 -0.01 -4.02
C VAL A 130 -14.21 -1.22 -3.13
N SER A 131 -14.03 -1.11 -1.81
CA SER A 131 -14.29 -2.24 -0.90
C SER A 131 -15.76 -2.67 -0.86
N ARG A 132 -16.70 -1.78 -1.20
CA ARG A 132 -18.12 -2.12 -1.38
C ARG A 132 -18.39 -3.06 -2.57
N GLN A 133 -17.49 -3.10 -3.56
CA GLN A 133 -17.63 -3.93 -4.76
C GLN A 133 -16.89 -5.27 -4.62
N LEU A 134 -16.03 -5.40 -3.61
CA LEU A 134 -15.27 -6.61 -3.37
C LEU A 134 -16.06 -7.62 -2.51
N PRO A 135 -15.81 -8.94 -2.69
CA PRO A 135 -16.37 -9.94 -1.81
C PRO A 135 -15.99 -9.62 -0.36
N LYS A 136 -16.94 -9.78 0.57
CA LYS A 136 -16.64 -9.64 2.00
C LYS A 136 -15.62 -10.71 2.36
N ALA A 137 -14.48 -10.29 2.90
CA ALA A 137 -13.49 -11.23 3.42
C ALA A 137 -14.09 -11.93 4.65
N GLU A 138 -14.46 -13.21 4.51
CA GLU A 138 -14.79 -14.06 5.64
C GLU A 138 -13.48 -14.47 6.30
N LEU A 139 -13.09 -13.73 7.34
CA LEU A 139 -12.01 -14.15 8.22
C LEU A 139 -12.59 -15.17 9.21
N HIS A 140 -12.18 -16.43 9.07
CA HIS A 140 -12.40 -17.47 10.09
C HIS A 140 -11.60 -17.18 11.37
#